data_AF-A0A9W9Y5R6-F1
#
_entry.id   AF-A0A9W9Y5R6-F1
#
_cell.length_a   1.000
_cell.length_b   1.000
_cell.length_c   1.000
_cell.angle_alpha   90.00
_cell.angle_beta   90.00
_cell.angle_gamma   90.00
#
_symmetry.space_group_name_H-M   'P 1'
#
loop_
_entity.id
_entity.type
_entity.pdbx_description
1 polymer ?
#
loop_
_entity_poly.entity_id
_entity_poly.type
_entity_poly.pdbx_seq_one_letter_code
_entity_poly.pdbx_strand_id
1 'polypeptide(L)'
;MPTLIPQPCPSTTAGPSANMSGVQPLDFTAARHLLEQAIINLRDCIDHREIMATSDSVDPDEFEELSSHIWDTKVEIAQQIRGFGDPRGATMLINFFHRLIGNLPDPNGHIP
;
A
#
# COMPACT_ATOMS: atom_id res chain seq x y z
N MET A 1 8.34 69.87 34.96
CA MET A 1 8.93 69.74 33.61
C MET A 1 10.00 68.66 33.69
N PRO A 2 10.08 67.67 32.79
CA PRO A 2 9.28 67.43 31.59
C PRO A 2 8.50 66.10 31.59
N THR A 3 7.48 66.09 30.74
CA THR A 3 6.60 65.01 30.31
C THR A 3 7.29 64.19 29.20
N LEU A 4 7.06 62.87 29.16
CA LEU A 4 7.24 62.05 27.96
C LEU A 4 6.30 60.83 28.02
N ILE A 5 5.22 60.90 27.24
CA ILE A 5 4.34 59.77 26.87
C ILE A 5 4.92 59.16 25.60
N PRO A 6 5.11 57.83 25.54
CA PRO A 6 4.46 57.01 24.49
C PRO A 6 4.12 55.58 25.03
N GLN A 7 3.21 54.74 24.53
CA GLN A 7 2.47 54.57 23.29
C GLN A 7 1.40 53.48 23.57
N PRO A 8 0.17 53.53 23.02
CA PRO A 8 -0.70 52.36 23.00
C PRO A 8 -0.22 51.39 21.91
N CYS A 9 0.11 50.15 22.29
CA CYS A 9 0.34 49.07 21.35
C CYS A 9 -0.95 48.85 20.52
N PRO A 10 -0.88 48.77 19.18
CA PRO A 10 -2.03 48.41 18.39
C PRO A 10 -2.40 46.95 18.66
N SER A 11 -3.66 46.72 19.02
CA SER A 11 -4.30 45.40 18.98
C SER A 11 -4.37 44.95 17.52
N THR A 12 -3.41 44.13 17.09
CA THR A 12 -3.55 43.38 15.83
C THR A 12 -4.29 42.09 16.13
N THR A 13 -5.60 42.15 15.90
CA THR A 13 -6.51 41.01 15.77
C THR A 13 -5.88 39.92 14.91
N ALA A 14 -5.68 38.74 15.49
CA ALA A 14 -5.33 37.54 14.75
C ALA A 14 -6.55 37.06 13.95
N GLY A 15 -6.36 36.93 12.63
CA GLY A 15 -7.22 36.13 11.76
C GLY A 15 -7.02 36.48 10.28
N PRO A 16 -7.35 35.59 9.32
CA PRO A 16 -7.40 34.13 9.38
C PRO A 16 -6.49 33.46 8.33
N SER A 17 -6.23 32.17 8.56
CA SER A 17 -5.93 31.13 7.55
C SER A 17 -4.84 31.38 6.50
N ALA A 18 -3.70 30.72 6.71
CA ALA A 18 -3.09 29.93 5.65
C ALA A 18 -2.98 28.49 6.15
N ASN A 19 -4.14 27.83 6.28
CA ASN A 19 -4.18 26.37 6.38
C ASN A 19 -3.87 25.82 4.97
N MET A 20 -2.60 25.92 4.54
CA MET A 20 -2.13 25.08 3.45
C MET A 20 -1.91 23.69 4.05
N SER A 21 -3.02 23.01 4.31
CA SER A 21 -3.05 21.56 4.29
C SER A 21 -2.72 21.20 2.84
N GLY A 22 -1.42 21.10 2.56
CA GLY A 22 -0.93 20.57 1.31
C GLY A 22 -1.51 19.18 1.22
N VAL A 23 -2.56 19.04 0.40
CA VAL A 23 -2.95 17.76 -0.17
C VAL A 23 -1.69 17.27 -0.85
N GLN A 24 -0.92 16.43 -0.16
CA GLN A 24 0.17 15.70 -0.78
C GLN A 24 -0.49 15.02 -1.98
N PRO A 25 -0.03 15.28 -3.23
CA PRO A 25 -0.54 14.54 -4.36
C PRO A 25 -0.38 13.08 -4.01
N LEU A 26 -1.48 12.32 -4.02
CA LEU A 26 -1.39 10.88 -3.84
C LEU A 26 -0.49 10.39 -4.98
N ASP A 27 0.74 10.01 -4.66
CA ASP A 27 1.70 9.59 -5.68
C ASP A 27 1.34 8.17 -6.11
N PHE A 28 0.40 8.10 -7.06
CA PHE A 28 -0.04 6.85 -7.67
C PHE A 28 1.13 6.08 -8.31
N THR A 29 2.21 6.77 -8.70
CA THR A 29 3.39 6.09 -9.27
C THR A 29 4.12 5.33 -8.17
N ALA A 30 4.40 5.98 -7.04
CA ALA A 30 5.02 5.33 -5.88
C ALA A 30 4.13 4.20 -5.33
N ALA A 31 2.83 4.45 -5.17
CA ALA A 31 1.88 3.44 -4.69
C ALA A 31 1.81 2.22 -5.62
N ARG A 32 1.81 2.44 -6.94
CA ARG A 32 1.87 1.35 -7.92
C ARG A 32 3.16 0.55 -7.80
N HIS A 33 4.31 1.21 -7.68
CA HIS A 33 5.60 0.51 -7.53
C HIS A 33 5.68 -0.32 -6.24
N LEU A 34 5.10 0.17 -5.14
CA LEU A 34 5.00 -0.61 -3.91
C LEU A 34 4.16 -1.88 -4.11
N LEU A 35 3.04 -1.78 -4.83
CA LEU A 35 2.22 -2.94 -5.17
C LEU A 35 2.91 -3.90 -6.15
N GLU A 36 3.63 -3.38 -7.15
CA GLU A 36 4.46 -4.21 -8.04
C GLU A 36 5.51 -4.99 -7.23
N GLN A 37 6.18 -4.34 -6.29
CA GLN A 37 7.16 -5.01 -5.42
C GLN A 37 6.50 -6.06 -4.52
N ALA A 38 5.32 -5.77 -3.97
CA ALA A 38 4.57 -6.74 -3.16
C ALA A 38 4.19 -7.98 -3.98
N ILE A 39 3.81 -7.80 -5.26
CA ILE A 39 3.51 -8.91 -6.17
C ILE A 39 4.76 -9.75 -6.46
N ILE A 40 5.92 -9.11 -6.67
CA ILE A 40 7.19 -9.83 -6.87
C ILE A 40 7.54 -10.64 -5.62
N ASN A 41 7.46 -10.02 -4.43
CA ASN A 41 7.75 -10.72 -3.18
C ASN A 41 6.79 -11.90 -2.95
N LEU A 42 5.50 -11.75 -3.28
CA LEU A 42 4.53 -12.84 -3.22
C LEU A 42 4.92 -13.98 -4.16
N ARG A 43 5.46 -13.68 -5.34
CA ARG A 43 5.96 -14.70 -6.26
C ARG A 43 7.12 -15.48 -5.64
N ASP A 44 8.08 -14.77 -5.03
CA ASP A 44 9.21 -15.41 -4.34
C ASP A 44 8.74 -16.33 -3.21
N CYS A 45 7.71 -15.94 -2.44
CA CYS A 45 7.11 -16.80 -1.43
C CYS A 45 6.48 -18.07 -2.03
N ILE A 46 5.78 -17.97 -3.17
CA ILE A 46 5.20 -19.11 -3.87
C ILE A 46 6.29 -20.05 -4.38
N ASP A 47 7.34 -19.51 -5.01
CA ASP A 47 8.46 -20.31 -5.50
C ASP A 47 9.19 -20.98 -4.32
N HIS A 48 9.37 -20.29 -3.19
CA HIS A 48 9.92 -20.88 -1.97
C HIS A 48 9.07 -22.05 -1.47
N ARG A 49 7.74 -21.89 -1.43
CA ARG A 49 6.82 -22.96 -1.05
C ARG A 49 6.91 -24.16 -1.99
N GLU A 50 7.06 -23.93 -3.30
CA GLU A 50 7.24 -25.01 -4.28
C GLU A 50 8.55 -25.77 -4.04
N ILE A 51 9.65 -25.05 -3.78
CA ILE A 51 10.94 -25.65 -3.43
C ILE A 51 10.81 -26.50 -2.15
N MET A 52 10.15 -25.98 -1.11
CA MET A 52 9.86 -26.74 0.11
C MET A 52 9.08 -28.01 -0.21
N ALA A 53 8.01 -27.93 -1.00
CA ALA A 53 7.18 -29.09 -1.36
C ALA A 53 7.97 -30.20 -2.12
N THR A 54 9.05 -29.83 -2.81
CA THR A 54 9.93 -30.78 -3.52
C THR A 54 11.10 -31.30 -2.68
N SER A 55 11.28 -30.78 -1.47
CA SER A 55 12.38 -31.18 -0.57
C SER A 55 12.08 -32.51 0.13
N ASP A 56 13.13 -33.30 0.41
CA ASP A 56 13.00 -34.64 1.01
C ASP A 56 12.44 -34.64 2.44
N SER A 57 12.56 -33.51 3.15
CA SER A 57 12.01 -33.29 4.48
C SER A 57 11.36 -31.92 4.55
N VAL A 58 10.04 -31.90 4.75
CA VAL A 58 9.26 -30.68 4.89
C VAL A 58 8.80 -30.57 6.34
N ASP A 59 9.08 -29.43 6.97
CA ASP A 59 8.43 -29.08 8.22
C ASP A 59 6.97 -28.70 7.92
N PRO A 60 5.98 -29.48 8.41
CA PRO A 60 4.58 -29.22 8.11
C PRO A 60 4.09 -27.88 8.69
N ASP A 61 4.63 -27.44 9.82
CA ASP A 61 4.18 -26.21 10.48
C ASP A 61 4.66 -24.98 9.70
N GLU A 62 5.94 -24.98 9.27
CA GLU A 62 6.50 -23.93 8.43
C GLU A 62 5.79 -23.87 7.06
N PHE A 63 5.49 -25.03 6.48
CA PHE A 63 4.79 -25.11 5.20
C PHE A 63 3.36 -24.55 5.29
N GLU A 64 2.63 -24.85 6.36
CA GLU A 64 1.27 -24.35 6.58
C GLU A 64 1.26 -22.84 6.86
N GLU A 65 2.22 -22.35 7.67
CA GLU A 65 2.39 -20.92 7.93
C GLU A 65 2.67 -20.15 6.63
N LEU A 66 3.61 -20.64 5.82
CA LEU A 66 3.92 -20.03 4.53
C LEU A 66 2.73 -20.08 3.57
N SER A 67 2.00 -21.19 3.54
CA SER A 67 0.78 -21.34 2.73
C SER A 67 -0.28 -20.29 3.10
N SER A 68 -0.50 -20.10 4.39
CA SER A 68 -1.44 -19.12 4.94
C SER A 68 -0.99 -17.70 4.63
N HIS A 69 0.30 -17.39 4.84
CA HIS A 69 0.88 -16.08 4.54
C HIS A 69 0.75 -15.71 3.07
N ILE A 70 1.01 -16.65 2.14
CA ILE A 70 0.82 -16.45 0.71
C ILE A 70 -0.64 -16.11 0.41
N TRP A 71 -1.58 -16.87 0.99
CA TRP A 71 -3.01 -16.64 0.76
C TRP A 71 -3.46 -15.27 1.23
N ASP A 72 -3.13 -14.90 2.47
CA ASP A 72 -3.52 -13.62 3.05
C ASP A 72 -2.95 -12.45 2.26
N THR A 73 -1.66 -12.54 1.89
CA THR A 73 -0.99 -11.55 1.05
C THR A 73 -1.66 -11.42 -0.32
N LYS A 74 -2.07 -12.55 -0.91
CA LYS A 74 -2.78 -12.59 -2.20
C LYS A 74 -4.10 -11.82 -2.12
N VAL A 75 -4.86 -12.01 -1.05
CA VAL A 75 -6.13 -11.32 -0.80
C VAL A 75 -5.90 -9.83 -0.53
N GLU A 76 -4.92 -9.48 0.30
CA GLU A 76 -4.60 -8.09 0.62
C GLU A 76 -4.22 -7.30 -0.64
N ILE A 77 -3.32 -7.83 -1.46
CA ILE A 77 -2.94 -7.20 -2.74
C ILE A 77 -4.16 -7.04 -3.65
N ALA A 78 -5.04 -8.04 -3.74
CA ALA A 78 -6.24 -7.94 -4.56
C ALA A 78 -7.19 -6.83 -4.08
N GLN A 79 -7.33 -6.64 -2.77
CA GLN A 79 -8.10 -5.54 -2.21
C GLN A 79 -7.45 -4.19 -2.51
N GLN A 80 -6.14 -4.06 -2.35
CA GLN A 80 -5.41 -2.83 -2.64
C GLN A 80 -5.48 -2.45 -4.14
N ILE A 81 -5.36 -3.42 -5.05
CA ILE A 81 -5.51 -3.19 -6.50
C ILE A 81 -6.92 -2.71 -6.84
N ARG A 82 -7.98 -3.26 -6.21
CA ARG A 82 -9.36 -2.81 -6.42
C ARG A 82 -9.62 -1.42 -5.85
N GLY A 83 -9.02 -1.10 -4.72
CA GLY A 83 -9.08 0.22 -4.09
C GLY A 83 -8.16 1.26 -4.74
N PHE A 84 -7.40 0.86 -5.77
CA PHE A 84 -6.43 1.73 -6.40
C PHE A 84 -7.13 2.85 -7.18
N GLY A 85 -6.92 4.09 -6.75
CA GLY A 85 -7.67 5.24 -7.25
C GLY A 85 -7.43 5.62 -8.72
N ASP A 86 -6.39 5.09 -9.36
CA ASP A 86 -6.14 5.26 -10.80
C ASP A 86 -6.56 4.00 -11.59
N PRO A 87 -7.60 4.06 -12.43
CA PRO A 87 -8.08 2.91 -13.20
C PRO A 87 -7.03 2.31 -14.15
N ARG A 88 -6.14 3.15 -14.69
CA ARG A 88 -5.11 2.68 -15.62
C ARG A 88 -4.02 1.92 -14.87
N GLY A 89 -3.52 2.47 -13.78
CA GLY A 89 -2.58 1.81 -12.87
C GLY A 89 -3.15 0.53 -12.29
N ALA A 90 -4.42 0.52 -11.88
CA ALA A 90 -5.12 -0.68 -11.41
C ALA A 90 -5.11 -1.79 -12.48
N THR A 91 -5.45 -1.45 -13.74
CA THR A 91 -5.43 -2.40 -14.86
C THR A 91 -4.03 -2.97 -15.11
N MET A 92 -2.99 -2.13 -15.01
CA MET A 92 -1.60 -2.59 -15.13
C MET A 92 -1.22 -3.57 -14.02
N LEU A 93 -1.61 -3.27 -12.77
CA LEU A 93 -1.35 -4.13 -11.61
C LEU A 93 -2.10 -5.46 -11.72
N ILE A 94 -3.35 -5.47 -12.18
CA ILE A 94 -4.10 -6.70 -12.44
C ILE A 94 -3.38 -7.57 -13.46
N ASN A 95 -2.95 -6.99 -14.58
CA ASN A 95 -2.23 -7.72 -15.63
C ASN A 95 -0.87 -8.25 -15.13
N PHE A 96 -0.17 -7.45 -14.33
CA PHE A 96 1.11 -7.84 -13.74
C PHE A 96 0.93 -9.00 -12.74
N PHE A 97 -0.06 -8.90 -11.86
CA PHE A 97 -0.44 -9.96 -10.93
C PHE A 97 -0.80 -11.25 -11.66
N HIS A 98 -1.67 -11.18 -12.67
CA HIS A 98 -2.06 -12.34 -13.48
C HIS A 98 -0.87 -13.03 -14.14
N ARG A 99 0.11 -12.25 -14.59
CA ARG A 99 1.29 -12.80 -15.26
C ARG A 99 2.25 -13.52 -14.31
N LEU A 100 2.42 -13.02 -13.08
CA LEU A 100 3.37 -13.58 -12.12
C LEU A 100 2.76 -14.63 -11.20
N ILE A 101 1.54 -14.39 -10.72
CA ILE A 101 0.90 -15.17 -9.65
C ILE A 101 -0.23 -16.05 -10.20
N GLY A 102 -0.89 -15.61 -11.27
CA GLY A 102 -2.11 -16.24 -11.80
C GLY A 102 -3.37 -15.52 -11.31
N ASN A 103 -4.47 -16.25 -11.10
CA ASN A 103 -5.78 -15.63 -10.90
C ASN A 103 -5.83 -14.72 -9.65
N LEU A 104 -6.35 -13.50 -9.84
CA LEU A 104 -6.64 -12.54 -8.78
C LEU A 104 -7.89 -12.99 -8.00
N PRO A 105 -7.81 -13.18 -6.67
CA PRO A 105 -8.97 -13.60 -5.89
C PRO A 105 -10.03 -12.50 -5.83
N ASP A 106 -11.30 -12.89 -5.78
CA ASP A 106 -12.47 -12.02 -5.60
C ASP A 106 -12.44 -11.31 -4.23
N PRO A 107 -13.34 -10.34 -3.95
CA PRO A 107 -13.34 -9.62 -2.67
C PRO A 107 -13.60 -10.50 -1.45
N ASN A 108 -14.18 -11.68 -1.67
CA ASN A 108 -14.48 -12.69 -0.66
C ASN A 108 -13.38 -13.76 -0.59
N GLY A 109 -12.29 -13.61 -1.35
CA GLY A 109 -11.19 -14.58 -1.42
C GLY A 109 -11.43 -15.74 -2.39
N HIS A 110 -12.50 -15.78 -3.18
CA HIS A 110 -12.70 -16.85 -4.15
C HIS A 110 -11.83 -16.65 -5.39
N ILE A 111 -11.11 -17.69 -5.80
CA ILE A 111 -10.42 -17.72 -7.09
C ILE A 111 -11.41 -18.25 -8.14
N PRO A 112 -11.71 -17.50 -9.22
CA PRO A 112 -12.51 -17.99 -10.34
C PRO A 112 -11.75 -19.03 -11.19
#